data_AF-A0A2E8ISD4-F1
#
_entry.id   AF-A0A2E8ISD4-F1
#
_cell.length_a   1.000
_cell.length_b   1.000
_cell.length_c   1.000
_cell.angle_alpha   90.00
_cell.angle_beta   90.00
_cell.angle_gamma   90.00
#
_symmetry.space_group_name_H-M   'P 1'
#
loop_
_entity.id
_entity.type
_entity.pdbx_description
1 polymer ?
#
loop_
_entity_poly.entity_id
_entity_poly.type
_entity_poly.pdbx_seq_one_letter_code
_entity_poly.pdbx_strand_id
1 'polypeptide(L)' 'MANAAFNVITGLWRRRRANGSEEYFYGKPKLNEPLIINPGDEVYVFRTSARNARNSDPQMYLKVKRANSGESTDN' A
#
# COMPACT_ATOMS: atom_id res chain seq x y z
N MET A 1 -21.59 10.44 7.75
CA MET A 1 -20.17 10.07 7.90
C MET A 1 -19.76 9.28 6.66
N ALA A 2 -18.92 9.84 5.79
CA ALA A 2 -18.36 9.07 4.69
C ALA A 2 -17.27 8.16 5.27
N ASN A 3 -17.41 6.84 5.12
CA ASN A 3 -16.33 5.92 5.48
C ASN A 3 -15.17 6.13 4.49
N ALA A 4 -14.03 6.65 4.96
CA ALA A 4 -12.84 6.70 4.13
C ALA A 4 -12.44 5.28 3.69
N ALA A 5 -12.40 5.08 2.37
CA ALA A 5 -12.03 3.81 1.76
C ALA A 5 -10.51 3.66 1.67
N PHE A 6 -10.02 2.42 1.83
CA PHE A 6 -8.63 2.09 1.55
C PHE A 6 -8.36 2.02 0.05
N ASN A 7 -7.44 2.84 -0.44
CA ASN A 7 -7.02 2.87 -1.85
C ASN A 7 -5.69 2.15 -2.05
N VAL A 8 -5.59 1.31 -3.08
CA VAL A 8 -4.33 0.61 -3.42
C VAL A 8 -3.35 1.60 -4.03
N ILE A 9 -2.16 1.68 -3.45
CA ILE A 9 -1.07 2.52 -3.96
C ILE A 9 -0.17 1.75 -4.92
N THR A 10 0.20 0.52 -4.53
CA THR A 10 1.08 -0.31 -5.34
C THR A 10 0.96 -1.79 -4.97
N GLY A 11 1.21 -2.65 -5.95
CA GLY A 11 1.64 -4.02 -5.69
C GLY A 11 3.11 -4.05 -5.24
N LEU A 12 3.50 -5.08 -4.49
CA LEU A 12 4.88 -5.34 -4.11
C LEU A 12 5.29 -6.73 -4.61
N TRP A 13 6.40 -6.78 -5.34
CA TRP A 13 7.00 -7.97 -5.88
C TRP A 13 8.09 -8.49 -4.96
N ARG A 14 8.15 -9.82 -4.80
CA ARG A 14 9.22 -10.45 -4.02
C ARG A 14 10.53 -10.35 -4.81
N ARG A 15 11.58 -9.84 -4.18
CA ARG A 15 12.93 -9.87 -4.75
C ARG A 15 13.65 -11.16 -4.35
N ARG A 16 14.50 -11.67 -5.24
CA ARG A 16 15.34 -12.84 -4.95
C ARG A 16 16.33 -12.49 -3.83
N ARG A 17 16.45 -13.38 -2.84
CA ARG A 17 17.33 -13.22 -1.69
C ARG A 17 18.79 -13.04 -2.14
N ALA A 18 19.47 -12.06 -1.56
CA ALA A 18 20.90 -11.84 -1.74
C ALA A 18 21.72 -12.44 -0.58
N ASN A 19 21.23 -13.53 0.04
CA ASN A 19 21.73 -14.24 1.23
C ASN A 19 21.01 -13.82 2.53
N GLY A 20 20.23 -14.72 3.15
CA GLY A 20 19.50 -14.48 4.41
C GLY A 20 18.12 -15.17 4.55
N SER A 21 17.48 -15.04 5.71
CA SER A 21 16.09 -15.49 5.96
C SER A 21 15.03 -14.42 5.64
N GLU A 22 15.45 -13.15 5.56
CA GLU A 22 14.56 -12.01 5.30
C GLU A 22 13.99 -12.03 3.88
N GLU A 23 12.72 -11.62 3.76
CA GLU A 23 12.03 -11.48 2.47
C GLU A 23 11.81 -10.00 2.17
N TYR A 24 12.41 -9.56 1.06
CA TYR A 24 12.25 -8.19 0.58
C TYR A 24 11.15 -8.13 -0.47
N PHE A 25 10.19 -7.23 -0.27
CA PHE A 25 9.15 -6.90 -1.24
C PHE A 25 9.33 -5.44 -1.67
N TYR A 26 9.30 -5.20 -2.97
CA TYR A 26 9.45 -3.86 -3.53
C TYR A 26 8.31 -3.57 -4.50
N GLY A 27 7.84 -2.33 -4.53
CA GLY A 27 6.86 -1.87 -5.49
C GLY A 27 7.20 -0.48 -5.96
N LYS A 28 6.83 -0.17 -7.20
CA LYS A 28 6.91 1.18 -7.74
C LYS A 28 5.51 1.77 -7.73
N PRO A 29 5.24 2.84 -6.96
CA PRO A 29 3.96 3.54 -7.00
C PRO A 29 3.62 3.91 -8.44
N LYS A 30 2.47 3.43 -8.93
CA LYS A 30 1.92 3.84 -10.23
C LYS A 30 0.90 4.95 -10.00
N LEU A 31 1.38 6.05 -9.42
CA LEU A 31 0.55 7.21 -9.12
C LEU A 31 0.83 8.30 -10.14
N ASN A 32 -0.21 9.02 -10.54
CA ASN A 32 -0.08 10.22 -11.36
C ASN A 32 0.36 11.43 -10.52
N GLU A 33 0.23 11.33 -9.19
CA GLU A 33 0.56 12.36 -8.22
C GLU A 33 1.55 11.82 -7.16
N PRO A 34 2.33 12.69 -6.48
CA PRO A 34 3.21 12.27 -5.41
C PRO A 34 2.46 11.53 -4.28
N LEU A 35 3.03 10.42 -3.81
CA LEU A 35 2.55 9.77 -2.60
C LEU A 35 3.00 10.56 -1.37
N ILE A 36 2.11 11.38 -0.82
CA ILE A 36 2.31 12.02 0.47
C ILE A 36 1.54 11.21 1.51
N ILE A 37 2.21 10.75 2.57
CA ILE A 37 1.58 10.11 3.74
C ILE A 37 1.49 11.19 4.81
N ASN A 38 0.26 11.54 5.20
CA ASN A 38 0.01 12.57 6.21
C ASN A 38 -0.17 11.93 7.60
N PRO A 39 0.06 12.67 8.69
CA PRO A 39 -0.34 12.22 10.01
C PRO A 39 -1.82 11.81 10.06
N GLY A 40 -2.10 10.66 10.67
CA GLY A 40 -3.45 10.09 10.77
C GLY A 40 -3.85 9.19 9.59
N ASP A 41 -3.07 9.12 8.51
CA ASP A 41 -3.30 8.14 7.45
C ASP A 41 -3.00 6.72 7.96
N GLU A 42 -3.88 5.78 7.61
CA GLU A 42 -3.69 4.37 7.92
C GLU A 42 -3.07 3.66 6.72
N VAL A 43 -1.90 3.04 6.93
CA VAL A 43 -1.18 2.26 5.91
C VAL A 43 -1.36 0.77 6.19
N TYR A 44 -1.76 0.00 5.18
CA TYR A 44 -1.98 -1.44 5.31
C TYR A 44 -1.28 -2.24 4.22
N VAL A 45 -0.58 -3.30 4.61
CA VAL A 45 0.07 -4.25 3.72
C VAL A 45 -0.60 -5.61 3.85
N PHE A 46 -1.00 -6.21 2.73
CA PHE A 46 -1.67 -7.51 2.71
C PHE A 46 -1.19 -8.39 1.56
N ARG A 47 -1.31 -9.71 1.74
CA ARG A 47 -0.97 -10.70 0.72
C ARG A 47 -1.94 -10.66 -0.44
N THR A 48 -1.44 -10.98 -1.63
CA THR A 48 -2.30 -11.23 -2.79
C THR A 48 -3.31 -12.35 -2.48
N SER A 49 -4.55 -12.18 -2.93
CA SER A 49 -5.59 -13.22 -2.88
C SER A 49 -5.56 -14.13 -4.11
N ALA A 50 -4.69 -13.85 -5.09
CA ALA A 50 -4.59 -14.64 -6.31
C ALA A 50 -4.02 -16.04 -5.99
N ARG A 51 -4.81 -17.08 -6.28
CA ARG A 51 -4.48 -18.48 -5.96
C ARG A 51 -3.22 -18.99 -6.67
N ASN A 52 -2.93 -18.46 -7.86
CA ASN A 52 -1.80 -18.85 -8.70
C ASN A 52 -0.94 -17.65 -9.11
N ALA A 53 -0.63 -16.75 -8.16
CA ALA A 53 0.23 -15.60 -8.43
C ALA A 53 1.62 -16.07 -8.92
N ARG A 54 2.05 -15.59 -10.08
CA ARG A 54 3.39 -15.87 -10.62
C ARG A 54 4.42 -15.04 -9.88
N ASN A 55 5.69 -15.44 -9.93
CA ASN A 55 6.79 -14.63 -9.36
C ASN A 55 6.90 -13.23 -9.98
N SER A 56 6.40 -13.05 -11.22
CA SER A 56 6.30 -11.76 -11.91
C SER A 56 5.13 -10.90 -11.45
N ASP A 57 4.24 -11.43 -10.60
CA ASP A 57 3.05 -10.75 -10.13
C ASP A 57 3.28 -10.19 -8.72
N PRO A 58 2.54 -9.13 -8.31
CA PRO A 58 2.55 -8.66 -6.94
C PRO A 58 2.17 -9.77 -5.96
N GLN A 59 3.03 -9.98 -4.95
CA GLN A 59 2.81 -10.95 -3.88
C GLN A 59 2.16 -10.29 -2.66
N MET A 60 2.41 -9.00 -2.49
CA MET A 60 1.77 -8.16 -1.48
C MET A 60 1.18 -6.91 -2.16
N TYR A 61 0.32 -6.20 -1.45
CA TYR A 61 -0.23 -4.93 -1.87
C TYR A 61 -0.18 -3.94 -0.71
N LEU A 62 0.05 -2.67 -1.04
CA LEU A 62 0.03 -1.55 -0.12
C LEU A 62 -1.23 -0.71 -0.38
N LYS A 63 -2.01 -0.47 0.67
CA LYS A 63 -3.16 0.43 0.65
C LYS A 63 -2.96 1.55 1.67
N VAL A 64 -3.56 2.71 1.39
CA VAL A 64 -3.71 3.80 2.36
C VAL A 64 -5.17 4.20 2.44
N LYS A 65 -5.63 4.42 3.66
CA LYS A 65 -6.89 5.10 3.96
C LYS A 65 -6.52 6.46 4.53
N ARG A 66 -7.08 7.51 3.94
CA ARG A 66 -6.88 8.87 4.41
C ARG A 66 -7.55 9.06 5.76
N ALA A 67 -6.95 9.86 6.62
CA ALA A 67 -7.67 10.38 7.78
C ALA A 67 -8.97 11.04 7.28
N ASN A 68 -10.10 10.80 7.96
CA ASN A 68 -11.34 11.49 7.63
C ASN A 68 -11.08 13.00 7.81
N SER A 69 -10.96 13.75 6.71
CA SER A 69 -10.96 15.21 6.71
C SER A 69 -12.39 15.68 7.02
N GLY A 70 -12.79 15.52 8.27
CA GLY A 70 -14.13 15.82 8.79
C GLY A 70 -14.12 16.84 9.92
N GLU A 71 -13.00 17.52 10.16
CA GLU A 71 -12.93 18.72 11.00
C GLU A 71 -12.00 19.73 10.32
N SER A 72 -12.57 20.52 9.41
CA SER A 72 -12.13 21.90 9.26
C SER A 72 -12.65 22.62 10.51
N THR A 73 -11.86 22.64 11.57
CA THR A 73 -12.06 23.58 12.67
C THR A 73 -11.55 24.93 12.17
N ASP A 74 -12.33 25.58 11.31
CA ASP A 74 -12.16 27.00 11.03
C ASP A 74 -12.69 27.76 12.26
N ASN A 75 -11.79 28.52 12.90
CA ASN A 75 -12.06 29.41 14.03
C ASN A 75 -13.03 30.55 13.65
#